data_AF-A0A5B1QEY9-F1
#
_entry.id   AF-A0A5B1QEY9-F1
#
_cell.length_a   1.000
_cell.length_b   1.000
_cell.length_c   1.000
_cell.angle_alpha   90.00
_cell.angle_beta   90.00
_cell.angle_gamma   90.00
#
_symmetry.space_group_name_H-M   'P 1'
#
loop_
_entity.id
_entity.type
_entity.pdbx_description
1 polymer ?
#
loop_
_entity_poly.entity_id
_entity_poly.type
_entity_poly.pdbx_seq_one_letter_code
_entity_poly.pdbx_strand_id
1 'polypeptide(L)'
;MVSSQLCPATLSACPISSDAISRDVNMLITHGFECVDFRTDLESCGGCAVVDASHDCTSIDGVKSVSCVSGRCQVNACQRGFIPSADGELCLPVL
;
A
#
# COMPACT_ATOMS: atom_id res chain seq x y z
N MET A 1 1.69 -6.47 -19.66
CA MET A 1 1.02 -6.50 -18.34
C MET A 1 1.72 -7.56 -17.52
N VAL A 2 2.70 -7.18 -16.70
CA VAL A 2 3.54 -8.14 -15.94
C VAL A 2 2.70 -8.88 -14.89
N SER A 3 1.79 -8.17 -14.22
CA SER A 3 0.95 -8.76 -13.16
C SER A 3 0.08 -9.92 -13.65
N SER A 4 -0.53 -9.83 -14.83
CA SER A 4 -1.39 -10.91 -15.37
C SER A 4 -0.63 -12.17 -15.81
N GLN A 5 0.70 -12.12 -15.85
CA GLN A 5 1.55 -13.29 -16.13
C GLN A 5 1.97 -14.01 -14.84
N LEU A 6 1.95 -13.32 -13.71
CA LEU A 6 2.49 -13.79 -12.43
C LEU A 6 1.40 -14.05 -11.39
N CYS A 7 0.30 -13.29 -11.43
CA CYS A 7 -0.76 -13.32 -10.44
C CYS A 7 -2.12 -13.68 -11.04
N PRO A 8 -3.02 -14.29 -10.24
CA PRO A 8 -4.42 -14.49 -10.61
C PRO A 8 -5.10 -13.19 -11.06
N ALA A 9 -6.21 -13.34 -11.78
CA ALA A 9 -7.07 -12.22 -12.13
C ALA A 9 -7.44 -11.43 -10.86
N THR A 10 -7.52 -10.10 -10.99
CA THR A 10 -7.78 -9.09 -9.94
C THR A 10 -6.63 -8.81 -8.97
N LEU A 11 -5.52 -9.57 -9.00
CA LEU A 11 -4.34 -9.29 -8.18
C LEU A 11 -3.22 -8.63 -8.99
N SER A 12 -2.37 -7.89 -8.29
CA SER A 12 -1.20 -7.22 -8.84
C SER A 12 0.08 -7.83 -8.27
N ALA A 13 1.08 -8.04 -9.13
CA ALA A 13 2.41 -8.45 -8.67
C ALA A 13 3.14 -7.25 -8.05
N CYS A 14 3.58 -7.41 -6.80
CA CYS A 14 4.47 -6.49 -6.12
C CYS A 14 5.83 -7.13 -5.83
N PRO A 15 6.93 -6.38 -6.01
CA PRO A 15 8.23 -6.81 -5.52
C PRO A 15 8.23 -6.87 -4.00
N ILE A 16 8.83 -7.91 -3.42
CA ILE A 16 9.00 -8.05 -1.96
C ILE A 16 10.28 -7.40 -1.44
N SER A 17 11.13 -6.89 -2.35
CA SER A 17 12.38 -6.21 -2.02
C SER A 17 12.67 -5.07 -3.01
N SER A 18 13.45 -4.09 -2.56
CA SER A 18 13.82 -2.93 -3.38
C SER A 18 14.65 -3.30 -4.61
N ASP A 19 15.38 -4.42 -4.54
CA ASP A 19 16.20 -4.93 -5.64
C ASP A 19 15.35 -5.43 -6.82
N ALA A 20 14.05 -5.65 -6.58
CA ALA A 20 13.08 -6.16 -7.55
C ALA A 20 12.16 -5.08 -8.15
N ILE A 21 12.37 -3.78 -7.89
CA ILE A 21 11.50 -2.67 -8.33
C ILE A 21 11.41 -2.52 -9.88
N SER A 22 12.16 -3.30 -10.65
CA SER A 22 12.06 -3.27 -12.11
C SER A 22 10.70 -3.77 -12.63
N ARG A 23 10.25 -3.24 -13.78
CA ARG A 23 9.06 -3.75 -14.52
C ARG A 23 9.38 -5.03 -15.32
N ASP A 24 10.47 -5.72 -15.02
CA ASP A 24 10.90 -6.95 -15.68
C ASP A 24 10.34 -8.18 -14.95
N VAL A 25 9.65 -9.03 -15.69
CA VAL A 25 9.09 -10.31 -15.20
C VAL A 25 10.20 -11.19 -14.63
N ASN A 26 11.35 -11.27 -15.30
CA ASN A 26 12.45 -12.14 -14.89
C ASN A 26 13.09 -11.68 -13.58
N MET A 27 13.14 -10.35 -13.35
CA MET A 27 13.63 -9.79 -12.09
C MET A 27 12.70 -10.13 -10.93
N LEU A 28 11.38 -10.02 -11.11
CA LEU A 28 10.40 -10.41 -10.09
C LEU A 28 10.46 -11.90 -9.78
N ILE A 29 10.60 -12.77 -10.79
CA ILE A 29 10.75 -14.21 -10.56
C ILE A 29 12.04 -14.51 -9.78
N THR A 30 13.13 -13.81 -10.09
CA THR A 30 14.45 -14.07 -9.48
C THR A 30 14.54 -13.55 -8.04
N HIS A 31 14.01 -12.36 -7.77
CA HIS A 31 14.15 -11.66 -6.48
C HIS A 31 12.91 -11.77 -5.59
N GLY A 32 11.84 -12.39 -6.11
CA GLY A 32 10.59 -12.62 -5.41
C GLY A 32 9.55 -11.53 -5.66
N PHE A 33 8.30 -11.98 -5.64
CA PHE A 33 7.13 -11.13 -5.73
C PHE A 33 6.01 -11.72 -4.89
N GLU A 34 5.06 -10.88 -4.53
CA GLU A 34 3.79 -11.26 -3.94
C GLU A 34 2.63 -10.77 -4.81
N CYS A 35 1.48 -11.42 -4.67
CA CYS A 35 0.25 -11.04 -5.37
C CYS A 35 -0.69 -10.34 -4.39
N VAL A 36 -0.96 -9.08 -4.64
CA VAL A 36 -1.69 -8.21 -3.70
C VAL A 36 -2.93 -7.63 -4.36
N ASP A 37 -4.01 -7.48 -3.59
CA ASP A 37 -5.19 -6.73 -4.02
C ASP A 37 -5.05 -5.26 -3.59
N PHE A 38 -4.64 -4.41 -4.53
CA PHE A 38 -4.49 -2.97 -4.30
C PHE A 38 -5.77 -2.27 -3.86
N ARG A 39 -6.93 -2.91 -3.96
CA ARG A 39 -8.19 -2.29 -3.56
C ARG A 39 -8.48 -2.39 -2.07
N THR A 40 -7.85 -3.35 -1.38
CA THR A 40 -8.22 -3.73 -0.01
C THR A 40 -7.03 -4.03 0.89
N ASP A 41 -5.84 -4.25 0.35
CA ASP A 41 -4.66 -4.51 1.17
C ASP A 41 -4.16 -3.21 1.84
N LEU A 42 -3.90 -3.27 3.15
CA LEU A 42 -3.47 -2.10 3.92
C LEU A 42 -2.02 -1.70 3.63
N GLU A 43 -1.16 -2.68 3.36
CA GLU A 43 0.29 -2.50 3.17
C GLU A 43 0.65 -2.26 1.70
N SER A 44 -0.36 -2.24 0.82
CA SER A 44 -0.20 -2.02 -0.61
C SER A 44 -1.48 -1.46 -1.22
N CYS A 45 -2.06 -0.47 -0.55
CA CYS A 45 -3.30 0.16 -0.96
C CYS A 45 -3.05 1.10 -2.14
N GLY A 46 -3.58 0.74 -3.32
CA GLY A 46 -3.40 1.51 -4.56
C GLY A 46 -2.09 1.23 -5.30
N GLY A 47 -1.16 0.48 -4.73
CA GLY A 47 0.17 0.23 -5.30
C GLY A 47 1.10 -0.52 -4.35
N CYS A 48 2.33 -0.80 -4.78
CA CYS A 48 3.30 -1.54 -3.96
C CYS A 48 4.03 -0.60 -2.98
N ALA A 49 3.92 -0.84 -1.67
CA ALA A 49 4.61 -0.03 -0.67
C ALA A 49 6.15 -0.06 -0.79
N VAL A 50 6.72 -1.19 -1.23
CA VAL A 50 8.16 -1.32 -1.50
C VAL A 50 8.65 -0.34 -2.57
N VAL A 51 7.78 0.04 -3.50
CA VAL A 51 8.09 1.02 -4.56
C VAL A 51 7.86 2.44 -4.06
N ASP A 52 6.76 2.65 -3.34
CA ASP A 52 6.35 3.94 -2.79
C ASP A 52 5.58 3.72 -1.49
N ALA A 53 6.19 4.13 -0.38
CA ALA A 53 5.67 3.93 0.97
C ALA A 53 4.30 4.58 1.21
N SER A 54 3.85 5.52 0.37
CA SER A 54 2.50 6.10 0.47
C SER A 54 1.37 5.09 0.28
N HIS A 55 1.66 3.91 -0.29
CA HIS A 55 0.69 2.83 -0.41
C HIS A 55 0.59 1.95 0.85
N ASP A 56 1.48 2.12 1.83
CA ASP A 56 1.34 1.49 3.14
C ASP A 56 0.53 2.41 4.06
N CYS A 57 -0.76 2.11 4.17
CA CYS A 57 -1.67 2.87 5.02
C CYS A 57 -1.41 2.68 6.52
N THR A 58 -0.69 1.65 6.94
CA THR A 58 -0.41 1.42 8.38
C THR A 58 0.79 2.23 8.86
N SER A 59 1.63 2.70 7.93
CA SER A 59 2.74 3.63 8.20
C SER A 59 2.33 5.09 8.44
N ILE A 60 1.04 5.44 8.28
CA ILE A 60 0.54 6.81 8.49
C ILE A 60 0.81 7.25 9.94
N ASP A 61 1.55 8.34 10.11
CA ASP A 61 1.90 8.85 11.43
C ASP A 61 0.66 9.21 12.26
N GLY A 62 0.68 8.85 13.54
CA GLY A 62 -0.43 9.09 14.47
C GLY A 62 -1.72 8.30 14.17
N VAL A 63 -1.73 7.36 13.22
CA VAL A 63 -2.91 6.53 12.94
C VAL A 63 -3.16 5.51 14.05
N LYS A 64 -4.44 5.31 14.39
CA LYS A 64 -4.87 4.26 15.33
C LYS A 64 -5.55 3.11 14.61
N SER A 65 -6.33 3.42 13.58
CA SER A 65 -6.97 2.42 12.72
C SER A 65 -7.23 3.02 11.35
N VAL A 66 -7.01 2.21 10.32
CA VAL A 66 -7.09 2.60 8.91
C VAL A 66 -7.83 1.53 8.12
N SER A 67 -8.27 1.86 6.92
CA SER A 67 -8.78 0.93 5.93
C SER A 67 -8.25 1.27 4.56
N CYS A 68 -8.10 0.27 3.69
CA CYS A 68 -7.90 0.48 2.27
C CYS A 68 -9.25 0.35 1.58
N VAL A 69 -9.73 1.43 0.97
CA VAL A 69 -11.04 1.47 0.32
C VAL A 69 -10.86 1.88 -1.14
N SER A 70 -11.02 0.91 -2.04
CA SER A 70 -10.88 1.11 -3.49
C SER A 70 -9.52 1.71 -3.89
N GLY A 71 -8.45 1.27 -3.20
CA GLY A 71 -7.08 1.71 -3.47
C GLY A 71 -6.74 3.08 -2.92
N ARG A 72 -7.45 3.52 -1.88
CA ARG A 72 -7.13 4.74 -1.12
C ARG A 72 -7.10 4.44 0.37
N CYS A 73 -6.10 4.99 1.06
CA CYS A 73 -6.04 4.95 2.51
C CYS A 73 -7.17 5.79 3.10
N GLN A 74 -7.90 5.23 4.04
CA GLN A 74 -8.95 5.93 4.78
C GLN A 74 -8.68 5.78 6.27
N VAL A 75 -8.40 6.89 6.94
CA VAL A 75 -8.23 6.95 8.39
C VAL A 75 -9.59 6.79 9.06
N ASN A 76 -9.72 5.73 9.86
CA ASN A 76 -10.93 5.49 10.68
C ASN A 76 -10.81 6.16 12.05
N ALA A 77 -9.60 6.20 12.61
CA ALA A 77 -9.31 6.87 13.88
C ALA A 77 -7.83 7.25 14.00
N CYS A 78 -7.57 8.38 14.63
CA CYS A 78 -6.24 8.82 15.03
C CYS A 78 -5.95 8.51 16.51
N GLN A 79 -4.66 8.46 16.85
CA GLN A 79 -4.20 8.38 18.23
C GLN A 79 -4.51 9.70 18.98
N ARG A 80 -4.39 9.67 20.32
CA ARG A 80 -4.58 10.88 21.13
C ARG A 80 -3.52 11.93 20.74
N GLY A 81 -3.94 13.19 20.63
CA GLY A 81 -3.08 14.28 20.18
C GLY A 81 -3.06 14.47 18.66
N PHE A 82 -3.84 13.67 17.91
CA PHE A 82 -4.00 13.79 16.46
C PHE A 82 -5.48 13.86 16.07
N ILE A 83 -5.76 14.49 14.94
CA ILE A 83 -7.09 14.56 14.30
C ILE A 83 -6.99 14.19 12.82
N PRO A 84 -8.05 13.60 12.22
CA PRO A 84 -8.05 13.30 10.79
C PRO A 84 -7.89 14.58 9.95
N SER A 85 -7.16 14.48 8.84
CA SER A 85 -7.10 15.51 7.80
C SER A 85 -8.47 15.69 7.11
N ALA A 86 -8.63 16.78 6.38
CA ALA A 86 -9.89 17.10 5.70
C ALA A 86 -10.29 16.06 4.62
N ASP A 87 -9.30 15.45 3.96
CA ASP A 87 -9.49 14.36 3.01
C ASP A 87 -9.61 12.98 3.68
N GLY A 88 -9.36 12.89 5.00
CA GLY A 88 -9.41 11.65 5.76
C GLY A 88 -8.30 10.66 5.42
N GLU A 89 -7.26 11.07 4.72
CA GLU A 89 -6.13 10.20 4.34
C GLU A 89 -4.97 10.26 5.36
N LEU A 90 -4.94 11.24 6.27
CA LEU A 90 -3.86 11.45 7.25
C LEU A 90 -4.38 11.73 8.67
N CYS A 91 -3.49 11.58 9.66
CA CYS A 91 -3.67 12.09 11.01
C CYS A 91 -2.70 13.26 11.24
N LEU A 92 -3.22 14.41 11.66
CA LEU A 92 -2.45 15.64 11.89
C LEU A 92 -2.38 15.95 13.38
N PRO A 93 -1.22 16.36 13.93
CA PRO A 93 -1.10 16.76 15.33
C PRO A 93 -2.06 17.92 15.66
N VAL A 94 -2.68 17.83 16.84
CA VAL A 94 -3.43 18.94 17.43
C VAL A 94 -2.43 19.89 18.07
N LEU A 95 -2.37 21.13 17.57
CA LEU A 95 -1.55 22.21 18.15
C LEU A 95 -2.17 22.76 19.45
#